data_AF-A0A662SSG5-F1
#
_entry.id   AF-A0A662SSG5-F1
#
_cell.length_a   1.000
_cell.length_b   1.000
_cell.length_c   1.000
_cell.angle_alpha   90.00
_cell.angle_beta   90.00
_cell.angle_gamma   90.00
#
_symmetry.space_group_name_H-M   'P 1'
#
loop_
_entity.id
_entity.type
_entity.pdbx_description
1 polymer ?
#
loop_
_entity_poly.entity_id
_entity_poly.type
_entity_poly.pdbx_seq_one_letter_code
_entity_poly.pdbx_strand_id
1 'polypeptide(L)'
;PPAPVAPEAEIRKLVADRAELEKKRGKLRSLLDGGKISEKTFKKLDLELEEKLAEVVEKLKALRDGIERRLSDAKAALEERKLEREEKYARMEIGDISREEYEAEEARISREIRMLEEEIAQLEEALEAIGGES
;
A
#
# COMPACT_ATOMS: atom_id res chain seq x y z
N PRO A 1 6.35 16.74 5.60
CA PRO A 1 5.20 15.90 5.23
C PRO A 1 5.66 14.51 4.78
N PRO A 2 5.09 13.41 5.32
CA PRO A 2 5.28 12.11 4.70
C PRO A 2 4.78 12.17 3.25
N ALA A 3 5.44 11.48 2.33
CA ALA A 3 5.03 11.43 0.93
C ALA A 3 3.55 10.99 0.87
N PRO A 4 2.73 11.45 -0.07
CA PRO A 4 1.39 10.88 -0.22
C PRO A 4 1.51 9.37 -0.50
N VAL A 5 0.60 8.57 0.06
CA VAL A 5 0.39 7.20 -0.45
C VAL A 5 0.12 7.36 -1.95
N ALA A 6 0.66 6.47 -2.80
CA ALA A 6 0.35 6.57 -4.23
C ALA A 6 -1.17 6.65 -4.38
N PRO A 7 -1.68 7.56 -5.22
CA PRO A 7 -3.12 7.79 -5.30
C PRO A 7 -3.82 6.45 -5.54
N GLU A 8 -4.90 6.17 -4.82
CA GLU A 8 -5.69 4.95 -4.97
C GLU A 8 -6.03 4.65 -6.45
N ALA A 9 -6.20 5.72 -7.26
CA ALA A 9 -6.38 5.66 -8.70
C ALA A 9 -5.19 5.05 -9.47
N GLU A 10 -3.95 5.28 -9.03
CA GLU A 10 -2.74 4.70 -9.61
C GLU A 10 -2.66 3.20 -9.35
N ILE A 11 -2.93 2.76 -8.11
CA ILE A 11 -3.02 1.34 -7.75
C ILE A 11 -4.06 0.66 -8.61
N ARG A 12 -5.29 1.18 -8.62
CA ARG A 12 -6.41 0.63 -9.41
C ARG A 12 -6.08 0.56 -10.90
N LYS A 13 -5.39 1.56 -11.44
CA LYS A 13 -4.96 1.57 -12.84
C LYS A 13 -3.95 0.47 -13.12
N LEU A 14 -2.90 0.34 -12.32
CA LEU A 14 -1.86 -0.67 -12.53
C LEU A 14 -2.42 -2.09 -12.41
N VAL A 15 -3.31 -2.32 -11.44
CA VAL A 15 -4.05 -3.58 -11.28
C VAL A 15 -4.89 -3.88 -12.52
N ALA A 16 -5.67 -2.91 -13.00
CA ALA A 16 -6.46 -3.08 -14.23
C ALA A 16 -5.61 -3.31 -15.48
N ASP A 17 -4.49 -2.58 -15.62
CA ASP A 17 -3.55 -2.72 -16.73
C ASP A 17 -2.94 -4.14 -16.75
N ARG A 18 -2.58 -4.69 -15.58
CA ARG A 18 -2.11 -6.07 -15.42
C ARG A 18 -3.16 -7.07 -15.90
N ALA A 19 -4.38 -6.98 -15.39
CA ALA A 19 -5.48 -7.89 -15.76
C ALA A 19 -5.81 -7.81 -17.26
N GLU A 20 -5.76 -6.62 -17.87
CA GLU A 20 -5.97 -6.45 -19.29
C GLU A 20 -4.87 -7.12 -20.13
N LEU A 21 -3.60 -6.99 -19.72
CA LEU A 21 -2.47 -7.62 -20.38
C LEU A 21 -2.55 -9.15 -20.31
N GLU A 22 -2.87 -9.71 -19.14
CA GLU A 22 -3.09 -11.16 -18.98
C GLU A 22 -4.23 -11.65 -19.88
N LYS A 23 -5.34 -10.91 -19.95
CA LYS A 23 -6.46 -11.21 -20.85
C LYS A 23 -6.06 -11.15 -22.32
N LYS A 24 -5.25 -10.17 -22.73
CA LYS A 24 -4.71 -10.05 -24.10
C LYS A 24 -3.84 -11.24 -24.45
N ARG A 25 -2.97 -11.68 -23.55
CA ARG A 25 -2.14 -12.89 -23.73
C ARG A 25 -2.99 -14.15 -23.87
N GLY A 26 -4.02 -14.31 -23.04
CA GLY A 26 -4.97 -15.42 -23.16
C GLY A 26 -5.68 -15.45 -24.52
N LYS A 27 -6.16 -14.29 -25.00
CA LYS A 27 -6.75 -14.18 -26.36
C LYS A 27 -5.74 -14.50 -27.47
N LEU A 28 -4.51 -14.01 -27.34
CA LEU A 28 -3.44 -14.27 -28.30
C LEU A 28 -3.14 -15.78 -28.39
N ARG A 29 -3.15 -16.47 -27.25
CA ARG A 29 -3.03 -17.94 -27.18
C ARG A 29 -4.18 -18.64 -27.90
N SER A 30 -5.43 -18.24 -27.66
CA SER A 30 -6.58 -18.81 -28.37
C SER A 30 -6.51 -18.62 -29.89
N LEU A 31 -5.95 -17.51 -30.37
CA LEU A 31 -5.77 -17.28 -31.82
C LEU A 31 -4.73 -18.23 -32.42
N LEU A 32 -3.65 -18.52 -31.70
CA LEU A 32 -2.65 -19.50 -32.12
C LEU A 32 -3.25 -20.91 -32.16
N ASP A 33 -3.91 -21.31 -31.07
CA ASP A 33 -4.49 -22.66 -30.95
C ASP A 33 -5.61 -22.90 -31.99
N GLY A 34 -6.35 -21.85 -32.35
CA GLY A 34 -7.34 -21.87 -33.43
C GLY A 34 -6.76 -21.77 -34.84
N GLY A 35 -5.43 -21.76 -35.00
CA GLY A 35 -4.75 -21.67 -36.30
C GLY A 35 -4.96 -20.34 -37.05
N LYS A 36 -5.47 -19.30 -36.38
CA LYS A 36 -5.78 -17.99 -36.99
C LYS A 36 -4.53 -17.13 -37.21
N ILE A 37 -3.48 -17.40 -36.45
CA ILE A 37 -2.17 -16.74 -36.56
C ILE A 37 -1.05 -17.78 -36.59
N SER A 38 0.08 -17.41 -37.17
CA SER A 38 1.28 -18.26 -37.15
C SER A 38 1.97 -18.23 -35.80
N GLU A 39 2.75 -19.26 -35.49
CA GLU A 39 3.61 -19.30 -34.29
C GLU A 39 4.60 -18.13 -34.26
N LYS A 40 5.12 -17.71 -35.42
CA LYS A 40 6.02 -16.56 -35.53
C LYS A 40 5.32 -15.25 -35.13
N THR A 41 4.07 -15.08 -35.57
CA THR A 41 3.24 -13.92 -35.19
C THR A 41 2.93 -13.93 -33.70
N PHE A 42 2.56 -15.11 -33.16
CA PHE A 42 2.31 -15.29 -31.74
C PHE A 42 3.52 -14.90 -30.89
N LYS A 43 4.70 -15.48 -31.17
CA LYS A 43 5.93 -15.22 -30.41
C LYS A 43 6.30 -13.75 -30.34
N LYS A 44 6.17 -13.03 -31.47
CA LYS A 44 6.43 -11.59 -31.50
C LYS A 44 5.48 -10.82 -30.58
N LEU A 45 4.18 -11.04 -30.72
CA LEU A 45 3.18 -10.30 -29.94
C LEU A 45 3.15 -10.70 -28.46
N ASP A 46 3.43 -11.97 -28.15
CA ASP A 46 3.48 -12.44 -26.76
C ASP A 46 4.66 -11.82 -26.02
N LEU A 47 5.83 -11.71 -26.67
CA LEU A 47 6.99 -11.02 -26.11
C LEU A 47 6.68 -9.54 -25.81
N GLU A 48 6.05 -8.82 -26.76
CA GLU A 48 5.65 -7.42 -26.55
C GLU A 48 4.64 -7.24 -25.39
N LEU A 49 3.77 -8.23 -25.16
CA LEU A 49 2.83 -8.22 -24.04
C LEU A 49 3.49 -8.62 -22.72
N GLU A 50 4.44 -9.55 -22.76
CA GLU A 50 5.23 -10.00 -21.62
C GLU A 50 6.12 -8.88 -21.07
N GLU A 51 6.81 -8.12 -21.95
CA GLU A 51 7.60 -6.95 -21.56
C GLU A 51 6.73 -5.90 -20.83
N LYS A 52 5.55 -5.58 -21.39
CA LYS A 52 4.61 -4.65 -20.76
C LYS A 52 4.07 -5.16 -19.42
N LEU A 53 3.80 -6.46 -19.33
CA LEU A 53 3.33 -7.08 -18.09
C LEU A 53 4.42 -7.01 -17.02
N ALA A 54 5.68 -7.29 -17.38
CA ALA A 54 6.81 -7.19 -16.47
C ALA A 54 6.97 -5.76 -15.93
N GLU A 55 6.84 -4.73 -16.77
CA GLU A 55 6.88 -3.33 -16.32
C GLU A 55 5.78 -2.99 -15.30
N VAL A 56 4.55 -3.47 -15.53
CA VAL A 56 3.43 -3.24 -14.60
C VAL A 56 3.65 -3.98 -13.29
N VAL A 57 4.12 -5.23 -13.35
CA VAL A 57 4.42 -6.05 -12.17
C VAL A 57 5.52 -5.42 -11.32
N GLU A 58 6.60 -4.94 -11.93
CA GLU A 58 7.69 -4.28 -11.20
C GLU A 58 7.21 -2.97 -10.54
N LYS A 59 6.34 -2.20 -11.20
CA LYS A 59 5.73 -1.00 -10.59
C LYS A 59 4.86 -1.34 -9.39
N LEU A 60 3.99 -2.36 -9.52
CA LEU A 60 3.16 -2.83 -8.41
C LEU A 60 3.99 -3.34 -7.24
N LYS A 61 5.10 -4.04 -7.51
CA LYS A 61 6.04 -4.52 -6.49
C LYS A 61 6.74 -3.37 -5.78
N ALA A 62 7.30 -2.41 -6.51
CA ALA A 62 7.95 -1.24 -5.92
C ALA A 62 6.96 -0.42 -5.06
N LEU A 63 5.72 -0.31 -5.50
CA LEU A 63 4.67 0.36 -4.76
C LEU A 63 4.31 -0.39 -3.46
N ARG A 64 4.14 -1.71 -3.55
CA ARG A 64 3.91 -2.57 -2.39
C ARG A 64 5.02 -2.43 -1.36
N ASP A 65 6.28 -2.55 -1.78
CA ASP A 65 7.44 -2.43 -0.88
C ASP A 65 7.46 -1.06 -0.18
N GLY A 66 7.10 0.01 -0.89
CA GLY A 66 6.97 1.35 -0.33
C GLY A 66 5.86 1.49 0.71
N ILE A 67 4.70 0.88 0.44
CA ILE A 67 3.55 0.88 1.37
C ILE A 67 3.88 0.03 2.61
N GLU A 68 4.47 -1.15 2.45
CA GLU A 68 4.86 -2.03 3.56
C GLU A 68 5.86 -1.35 4.50
N ARG A 69 6.87 -0.67 3.94
CA ARG A 69 7.83 0.10 4.73
C ARG A 69 7.14 1.20 5.54
N ARG A 70 6.27 1.96 4.90
CA ARG A 70 5.55 3.06 5.56
C ARG A 70 4.57 2.56 6.62
N LEU A 71 3.93 1.43 6.38
CA LEU A 71 3.06 0.76 7.35
C LEU A 71 3.85 0.35 8.59
N SER A 72 5.06 -0.20 8.41
CA SER A 72 5.98 -0.50 9.50
C SER A 72 6.35 0.75 10.29
N ASP A 73 6.72 1.83 9.61
CA ASP A 73 7.09 3.11 10.24
C ASP A 73 5.91 3.71 11.03
N ALA A 74 4.71 3.71 10.46
CA ALA A 74 3.49 4.22 11.12
C ALA A 74 3.10 3.37 12.34
N LYS A 75 3.22 2.04 12.26
CA LYS A 75 2.96 1.14 13.40
C LYS A 75 3.96 1.35 14.54
N ALA A 76 5.25 1.56 14.22
CA ALA A 76 6.26 1.87 15.22
C ALA A 76 5.99 3.22 15.90
N ALA A 77 5.65 4.25 15.13
CA ALA A 77 5.28 5.57 15.66
C ALA A 77 4.01 5.50 16.52
N LEU A 78 3.01 4.71 16.13
CA LEU A 78 1.78 4.53 16.90
C LEU A 78 2.08 3.93 18.29
N GLU A 79 2.94 2.93 18.34
CA GLU A 79 3.35 2.31 19.60
C GLU A 79 4.12 3.29 20.49
N GLU A 80 5.04 4.06 19.91
CA GLU A 80 5.76 5.12 20.63
C GLU A 80 4.81 6.14 21.25
N ARG A 81 3.78 6.58 20.52
CA ARG A 81 2.77 7.51 21.05
C ARG A 81 1.89 6.90 22.13
N LYS A 82 1.57 5.60 22.04
CA LYS A 82 0.84 4.90 23.11
C LYS A 82 1.66 4.83 24.39
N LEU A 83 2.95 4.49 24.28
CA LEU A 83 3.88 4.48 25.41
C LEU A 83 4.06 5.88 26.01
N GLU A 84 4.19 6.92 25.18
CA GLU A 84 4.29 8.30 25.65
C GLU A 84 3.03 8.71 26.45
N ARG A 85 1.84 8.33 25.98
CA ARG A 85 0.59 8.58 26.70
C ARG A 85 0.56 7.87 28.06
N GLU A 86 0.97 6.60 28.10
CA GLU A 86 1.05 5.81 29.33
C GLU A 86 2.05 6.41 30.32
N GLU A 87 3.22 6.82 29.85
CA GLU A 87 4.24 7.47 30.67
C GLU A 87 3.73 8.80 31.25
N LYS A 88 3.07 9.63 30.44
CA LYS A 88 2.48 10.89 30.90
C LYS A 88 1.41 10.66 31.95
N TYR A 89 0.56 9.65 31.77
CA TYR A 89 -0.43 9.26 32.76
C TYR A 89 0.23 8.84 34.08
N ALA A 90 1.24 7.97 34.04
CA ALA A 90 1.98 7.55 35.23
C ALA A 90 2.65 8.72 35.96
N ARG A 91 3.28 9.65 35.21
CA ARG A 91 3.90 10.86 35.77
C ARG A 91 2.88 11.77 36.46
N MET A 92 1.66 11.89 35.92
CA MET A 92 0.60 12.65 36.57
C MET A 92 0.18 11.99 37.89
N GLU A 93 -0.02 10.67 37.89
CA GLU A 93 -0.47 9.92 39.07
C GLU A 93 0.55 9.96 40.23
N ILE A 94 1.86 9.96 39.92
CA ILE A 94 2.91 10.10 40.95
C ILE A 94 3.18 11.56 41.35
N GLY A 95 2.51 12.53 40.72
CA GLY A 95 2.65 13.96 41.00
C GLY A 95 3.87 14.63 40.38
N ASP A 96 4.53 14.00 39.41
CA ASP A 96 5.68 14.57 38.67
C ASP A 96 5.25 15.65 37.67
N ILE A 97 4.01 15.59 37.17
CA ILE A 97 3.39 16.63 36.34
C ILE A 97 2.00 17.00 36.88
N SER A 98 1.52 18.22 36.57
CA SER A 98 0.18 18.63 36.96
C SER A 98 -0.89 17.96 36.08
N ARG A 99 -2.13 17.98 36.57
CA ARG A 99 -3.28 17.52 35.80
C ARG A 99 -3.49 18.35 34.52
N GLU A 100 -3.31 19.66 34.60
CA GLU A 100 -3.43 20.55 33.45
C GLU A 100 -2.35 20.27 32.39
N GLU A 101 -1.11 19.97 32.83
CA GLU A 101 -0.03 19.57 31.93
C GLU A 101 -0.35 18.23 31.24
N TYR A 102 -0.86 17.25 32.00
CA TYR A 102 -1.30 15.98 31.44
C TYR A 102 -2.43 16.16 30.42
N GLU A 103 -3.48 16.91 30.74
CA GLU A 103 -4.63 17.10 29.85
C GLU A 103 -4.23 17.81 28.53
N ALA A 104 -3.27 18.74 28.58
CA ALA A 104 -2.76 19.39 27.38
C ALA A 104 -1.97 18.42 26.48
N GLU A 105 -1.09 17.60 27.06
CA GLU A 105 -0.30 16.60 26.33
C GLU A 105 -1.17 15.43 25.83
N GLU A 106 -2.12 14.95 26.64
CA GLU A 106 -3.06 13.89 26.27
C GLU A 106 -3.85 14.29 25.02
N ALA A 107 -4.37 15.51 24.98
CA ALA A 107 -5.13 16.01 23.83
C ALA A 107 -4.28 16.11 22.55
N ARG A 108 -2.96 16.32 22.68
CA ARG A 108 -2.02 16.31 21.55
C ARG A 108 -1.74 14.89 21.10
N ILE A 109 -1.30 14.02 22.02
CA ILE A 109 -0.92 12.64 21.75
C ILE A 109 -2.11 11.85 21.19
N SER A 110 -3.31 12.05 21.74
CA SER A 110 -4.53 11.38 21.25
C SER A 110 -4.92 11.80 19.83
N ARG A 111 -4.59 13.02 19.39
CA ARG A 111 -4.77 13.41 17.97
C ARG A 111 -3.75 12.72 17.08
N GLU A 112 -2.49 12.66 17.50
CA GLU A 112 -1.43 11.98 16.75
C GLU A 112 -1.70 10.47 16.60
N ILE A 113 -2.18 9.82 17.66
CA ILE A 113 -2.63 8.42 17.64
C ILE A 113 -3.72 8.22 16.58
N ARG A 114 -4.77 9.05 16.57
CA ARG A 114 -5.86 8.93 15.60
C ARG A 114 -5.37 9.09 14.16
N MET A 115 -4.49 10.07 13.91
CA MET A 115 -3.91 10.28 12.59
C MET A 115 -3.09 9.07 12.12
N LEU A 116 -2.34 8.45 13.02
CA LEU A 116 -1.56 7.24 12.72
C LEU A 116 -2.46 6.02 12.48
N GLU A 117 -3.54 5.87 13.25
CA GLU A 117 -4.55 4.81 13.04
C GLU A 117 -5.25 4.96 11.68
N GLU A 118 -5.62 6.19 11.29
CA GLU A 118 -6.18 6.49 9.96
C GLU A 118 -5.17 6.20 8.83
N GLU A 119 -3.91 6.59 9.00
CA GLU A 119 -2.85 6.30 8.03
C GLU A 119 -2.61 4.80 7.87
N ILE A 120 -2.56 4.05 8.98
CA ILE A 120 -2.40 2.60 8.97
C ILE A 120 -3.57 1.95 8.21
N ALA A 121 -4.81 2.36 8.48
CA ALA A 121 -5.98 1.82 7.78
C ALA A 121 -5.91 2.07 6.26
N GLN A 122 -5.52 3.27 5.83
CA GLN A 122 -5.36 3.61 4.41
C GLN A 122 -4.24 2.78 3.74
N LEU A 123 -3.14 2.55 4.45
CA LEU A 123 -2.03 1.73 3.94
C LEU A 123 -2.41 0.26 3.83
N GLU A 124 -3.18 -0.27 4.78
CA GLU A 124 -3.69 -1.64 4.75
C GLU A 124 -4.68 -1.84 3.59
N GLU A 125 -5.61 -0.90 3.37
CA GLU A 125 -6.52 -0.91 2.22
C GLU A 125 -5.75 -0.86 0.88
N ALA A 126 -4.69 -0.05 0.81
CA ALA A 126 -3.84 0.03 -0.38
C ALA A 126 -3.10 -1.29 -0.67
N LEU A 127 -2.61 -2.00 0.37
CA LEU A 127 -2.00 -3.32 0.20
C LEU A 127 -3.02 -4.37 -0.25
N GLU A 128 -4.23 -4.34 0.30
CA GLU A 128 -5.31 -5.22 -0.11
C GLU A 128 -5.66 -5.00 -1.58
N ALA A 129 -5.73 -3.75 -2.04
CA ALA A 129 -5.97 -3.43 -3.45
C ALA A 129 -4.88 -3.97 -4.39
N ILE A 130 -3.63 -4.09 -3.92
CA ILE A 130 -2.52 -4.66 -4.71
C ILE A 130 -2.54 -6.21 -4.68
N GLY A 131 -2.92 -6.81 -3.54
CA GLY A 131 -2.86 -8.27 -3.31
C GLY A 131 -4.17 -9.03 -3.55
N GLY A 132 -5.31 -8.33 -3.63
CA GLY A 132 -6.66 -8.90 -3.62
C GLY A 132 -7.16 -9.49 -4.93
N GLU A 133 -6.36 -9.49 -6.00
CA GLU A 133 -6.65 -10.25 -7.22
C GLU A 133 -6.01 -11.65 -7.11
N SER A 134 -6.64 -12.53 -6.34
CA SER A 134 -6.43 -13.99 -6.36
C SER A 134 -7.70 -14.71 -6.73
#